data_AF-H8FS07-F1
#
_entry.id   AF-H8FS07-F1
#
_cell.length_a   1.000
_cell.length_b   1.000
_cell.length_c   1.000
_cell.angle_alpha   90.00
_cell.angle_beta   90.00
_cell.angle_gamma   90.00
#
_symmetry.space_group_name_H-M   'P 1'
#
loop_
_entity.id
_entity.type
_entity.pdbx_description
1 polymer ?
#
loop_
_entity_poly.entity_id
_entity_poly.type
_entity_poly.pdbx_seq_one_letter_code
_entity_poly.pdbx_strand_id
1 'polypeptide(L)' 'MTPHKRPPQTEGDLFRSRLDQIINLRHDLVRLAGLVAWGFFDERFAPLYAETGRPGVPTRLMVGLHLLKHMYGRL' A
#
# COMPACT_ATOMS: atom_id res chain seq x y z
N MET A 1 13.08 -11.82 0.96
CA MET A 1 11.72 -11.99 0.43
C MET A 1 10.99 -10.65 0.41
N THR A 2 11.09 -9.93 -0.71
CA THR A 2 10.36 -8.69 -0.97
C THR A 2 8.85 -8.92 -1.10
N PRO A 3 8.01 -7.89 -0.95
CA PRO A 3 6.58 -8.02 -1.12
C PRO A 3 6.20 -8.49 -2.52
N HIS A 4 5.20 -9.38 -2.60
CA HIS A 4 4.64 -9.77 -3.90
C HIS A 4 3.88 -8.60 -4.51
N LYS A 5 4.16 -8.30 -5.79
CA LYS A 5 3.33 -7.38 -6.56
C LYS A 5 1.95 -8.00 -6.71
N ARG A 6 0.91 -7.19 -6.49
CA ARG A 6 -0.48 -7.66 -6.61
C ARG A 6 -0.73 -7.99 -8.09
N PRO A 7 -1.25 -9.18 -8.42
CA PRO A 7 -1.53 -9.53 -9.81
C PRO A 7 -2.57 -8.57 -10.41
N PRO A 8 -2.54 -8.36 -11.74
CA PRO A 8 -3.55 -7.56 -12.44
C PRO A 8 -4.94 -8.15 -12.21
N GLN A 9 -5.95 -7.27 -12.11
CA GLN A 9 -7.34 -7.67 -11.87
C GLN A 9 -7.91 -8.36 -13.10
N THR A 10 -8.38 -9.60 -12.95
CA THR A 10 -9.09 -10.36 -14.00
C THR A 10 -10.60 -10.10 -13.90
N GLU A 11 -11.32 -10.17 -15.03
CA GLU A 11 -12.76 -9.87 -15.14
C GLU A 11 -13.68 -10.63 -14.16
N GLY A 12 -13.23 -11.74 -13.56
CA GLY A 12 -14.02 -12.55 -12.62
C GLY A 12 -14.17 -11.98 -11.20
N ASP A 13 -13.56 -10.84 -10.87
CA ASP A 13 -13.57 -10.25 -9.52
C ASP A 13 -14.81 -9.36 -9.23
N LEU A 14 -15.92 -9.57 -9.95
CA LEU A 14 -17.15 -8.75 -9.89
C LEU A 14 -17.77 -8.58 -8.48
N PHE A 15 -17.44 -9.48 -7.55
CA PHE A 15 -17.95 -9.48 -6.17
C PHE A 15 -16.94 -8.99 -5.12
N ARG A 16 -15.74 -8.54 -5.51
CA ARG A 16 -14.81 -7.93 -4.55
C ARG A 16 -15.23 -6.50 -4.27
N SER A 17 -15.48 -6.21 -3.00
CA SER A 17 -15.59 -4.84 -2.47
C SER A 17 -14.29 -4.09 -2.73
N ARG A 18 -14.20 -3.40 -3.87
CA ARG A 18 -13.00 -2.66 -4.25
C ARG A 18 -12.92 -1.36 -3.46
N LEU A 19 -11.76 -1.11 -2.89
CA LEU A 19 -11.56 0.07 -2.05
C LEU A 19 -11.86 1.38 -2.80
N ASP A 20 -11.48 1.47 -4.08
CA ASP A 20 -11.72 2.65 -4.92
C ASP A 20 -13.19 2.90 -5.26
N GLN A 21 -14.07 1.91 -5.07
CA GLN A 21 -15.52 2.07 -5.17
C GLN A 21 -16.17 2.51 -3.85
N ILE A 22 -15.45 2.36 -2.72
CA ILE A 22 -15.97 2.61 -1.37
C ILE A 22 -15.49 3.97 -0.83
N ILE A 23 -14.33 4.45 -1.28
CA ILE A 23 -13.73 5.69 -0.79
C ILE A 23 -13.90 6.85 -1.77
N ASN A 24 -13.91 8.08 -1.24
CA ASN A 24 -13.84 9.29 -2.05
C ASN A 24 -12.43 9.42 -2.67
N LEU A 25 -12.30 9.22 -3.98
CA LEU A 25 -11.03 9.35 -4.70
C LEU A 25 -10.47 10.79 -4.71
N ARG A 26 -11.29 11.79 -4.42
CA ARG A 26 -10.86 13.20 -4.29
C ARG A 26 -10.27 13.51 -2.91
N HIS A 27 -10.32 12.57 -1.96
CA HIS A 27 -9.79 12.76 -0.62
C HIS A 27 -8.28 13.01 -0.66
N ASP A 28 -7.79 13.90 0.21
CA ASP A 28 -6.40 14.38 0.15
C ASP A 28 -5.37 13.26 0.35
N LEU A 29 -5.65 12.26 1.18
CA LEU A 29 -4.79 11.07 1.33
C LEU A 29 -4.70 10.21 0.06
N VAL A 30 -5.77 10.13 -0.73
CA VAL A 30 -5.75 9.40 -2.00
C VAL A 30 -4.88 10.15 -3.00
N ARG A 31 -5.03 11.47 -3.07
CA ARG A 31 -4.21 12.33 -3.92
C ARG A 31 -2.74 12.29 -3.51
N LEU A 32 -2.44 12.39 -2.23
CA LEU A 32 -1.09 12.26 -1.67
C LEU A 32 -0.49 10.91 -2.05
N ALA A 33 -1.23 9.81 -1.89
CA ALA A 33 -0.74 8.49 -2.27
C ALA A 33 -0.47 8.37 -3.78
N GLY A 34 -1.11 9.17 -4.64
CA GLY A 34 -0.78 9.25 -6.07
C GLY A 34 0.49 10.04 -6.37
N LEU A 35 0.88 10.98 -5.51
CA LEU A 35 2.07 11.83 -5.69
C LEU A 35 3.35 11.18 -5.13
N VAL A 36 3.22 10.28 -4.16
CA VAL A 36 4.36 9.61 -3.54
C VAL A 36 5.02 8.64 -4.52
N ALA A 37 6.33 8.82 -4.74
CA ALA A 37 7.16 7.94 -5.56
C ALA A 37 7.44 6.59 -4.86
N TRP A 38 6.44 5.70 -4.80
CA TRP A 38 6.53 4.44 -4.06
C TRP A 38 7.69 3.52 -4.46
N GLY A 39 8.09 3.52 -5.74
CA GLY A 39 9.22 2.72 -6.22
C GLY A 39 10.54 3.07 -5.53
N PHE A 40 10.77 4.36 -5.24
CA PHE A 40 11.95 4.79 -4.49
C PHE A 40 11.97 4.19 -3.07
N PHE A 41 10.81 4.14 -2.40
CA PHE A 41 10.71 3.49 -1.10
C PHE A 41 10.91 1.98 -1.23
N ASP A 42 10.31 1.33 -2.22
CA ASP A 42 10.51 -0.11 -2.40
C ASP A 42 12.00 -0.46 -2.60
N GLU A 43 12.75 0.33 -3.37
CA GLU A 43 14.20 0.14 -3.56
C GLU A 43 15.00 0.37 -2.27
N ARG A 44 14.70 1.46 -1.55
CA ARG A 44 15.43 1.82 -0.32
C ARG A 44 15.15 0.87 0.84
N PHE A 45 13.96 0.30 0.90
CA PHE A 45 13.55 -0.65 1.92
C PHE A 45 13.80 -2.11 1.53
N ALA A 46 14.06 -2.41 0.25
CA ALA A 46 14.36 -3.77 -0.22
C ALA A 46 15.44 -4.49 0.61
N PRO A 47 16.58 -3.87 0.97
CA PRO A 47 17.62 -4.52 1.77
C PRO A 47 17.21 -4.82 3.22
N LEU A 48 16.14 -4.19 3.71
CA LEU A 48 15.66 -4.36 5.08
C LEU A 48 14.71 -5.57 5.22
N TYR A 49 14.26 -6.16 4.11
CA TYR A 49 13.45 -7.38 4.16
C TYR A 49 14.34 -8.60 4.37
N ALA A 50 13.91 -9.49 5.28
CA ALA A 50 14.57 -10.77 5.51
C ALA A 50 14.67 -11.58 4.22
N GLU A 51 15.81 -12.21 3.94
CA GLU A 51 16.04 -12.97 2.70
C GLU A 51 15.14 -14.20 2.59
N THR A 52 14.86 -14.87 3.71
CA THR A 52 14.06 -16.08 3.83
C THR A 52 12.81 -15.87 4.71
N GLY A 53 11.80 -16.73 4.56
CA GLY A 53 10.57 -16.70 5.37
C GLY A 53 9.35 -16.15 4.64
N ARG A 54 8.39 -15.56 5.37
CA ARG A 54 7.16 -15.02 4.78
C ARG A 54 7.48 -13.76 3.96
N PRO A 55 6.93 -13.59 2.76
CA PRO A 55 7.09 -12.36 1.99
C PRO A 55 6.68 -11.13 2.80
N GLY A 56 7.47 -10.07 2.67
CA GLY A 56 7.16 -8.79 3.30
C GLY A 56 5.80 -8.22 2.86
N VAL A 57 5.23 -7.36 3.70
CA VAL A 57 4.06 -6.56 3.30
C VAL A 57 4.51 -5.38 2.43
N PRO A 58 3.70 -4.91 1.46
CA PRO A 58 4.10 -3.79 0.60
C PRO A 58 4.50 -2.54 1.39
N THR A 59 5.59 -1.88 0.99
CA THR A 59 6.11 -0.68 1.70
C THR A 59 5.05 0.41 1.83
N ARG A 60 4.26 0.63 0.77
CA ARG A 60 3.12 1.54 0.76
C ARG A 60 2.10 1.25 1.87
N LEU A 61 1.84 -0.03 2.16
CA LEU A 61 0.89 -0.40 3.21
C LEU A 61 1.44 -0.03 4.59
N MET A 62 2.69 -0.38 4.88
CA MET A 62 3.32 -0.06 6.18
C MET A 62 3.42 1.44 6.42
N VAL A 63 3.91 2.18 5.43
CA VAL A 63 4.05 3.65 5.49
C VAL A 63 2.67 4.31 5.60
N GLY A 64 1.71 3.86 4.79
CA GLY A 64 0.34 4.37 4.83
C GLY A 64 -0.32 4.18 6.20
N LEU A 65 -0.19 2.99 6.80
CA LEU A 65 -0.71 2.75 8.15
C LEU A 65 -0.05 3.61 9.22
N HIS A 66 1.27 3.81 9.14
CA HIS A 66 1.98 4.70 10.08
C HIS A 66 1.51 6.16 9.95
N LEU A 67 1.33 6.64 8.71
CA LEU A 67 0.81 7.98 8.44
C LEU A 67 -0.60 8.13 9.02
N LEU A 68 -1.50 7.17 8.74
CA LEU A 68 -2.87 7.17 9.26
C LEU A 68 -2.89 7.14 10.79
N LYS A 69 -2.09 6.27 11.42
CA LYS A 69 -1.95 6.21 12.88
C LYS A 69 -1.47 7.54 13.45
N HIS A 70 -0.51 8.20 12.81
CA HIS A 70 0.01 9.47 13.29
C HIS A 70 -1.03 10.60 13.18
N MET A 71 -1.79 10.63 12.09
CA MET A 71 -2.78 11.67 11.83
C MET A 71 -4.08 11.50 12.62
N TYR A 72 -4.55 10.26 12.81
CA TYR A 72 -5.89 9.98 13.36
C TYR A 72 -5.86 9.11 14.62
N GLY A 73 -4.72 8.49 14.97
CA GLY A 73 -4.59 7.58 16.11
C GLY A 73 -4.19 8.25 17.42
N ARG A 74 -4.10 9.59 17.47
CA ARG A 74 -4.04 10.36 18.72
C ARG A 74 -5.41 11.00 18.96
N LEU A 75 -6.28 10.29 19.66
CA LEU A 75 -7.42 10.83 20.41
C LEU A 75 -7.34 10.26 21.81
#